data_AF-A0A2S7F549-F1
#
_entry.id   AF-A0A2S7F549-F1
#
_cell.length_a   1.000
_cell.length_b   1.000
_cell.length_c   1.000
_cell.angle_alpha   90.00
_cell.angle_beta   90.00
_cell.angle_gamma   90.00
#
_symmetry.space_group_name_H-M   'P 1'
#
loop_
_entity.id
_entity.type
_entity.pdbx_description
1 polymer ?
#
loop_
_entity_poly.entity_id
_entity_poly.type
_entity_poly.pdbx_seq_one_letter_code
_entity_poly.pdbx_strand_id
1 'polypeptide(L)'
;MEIKVLTKEYVLNNGVDFEDLWNEYCSDRILDKPENEGGKLFTGLAYELYNNNELNYYCFYKEGFEHGDYVEFYENGNIQSVQYMKYGSIVGKEETWFKSGIIKSVAEYEYGVCLNLKEWNEKGVLIKEKLEPTEHDLKMINSQKDWYKSIGRE
;
A
#
# COMPACT_ATOMS: atom_id res chain seq x y z
N MET A 1 -12.15 8.28 2.23
CA MET A 1 -12.70 7.37 1.20
C MET A 1 -12.71 5.99 1.85
N GLU A 2 -13.79 5.23 1.77
CA GLU A 2 -13.86 3.89 2.36
C GLU A 2 -13.36 2.88 1.33
N ILE A 3 -12.27 2.16 1.64
CA ILE A 3 -11.69 1.16 0.73
C ILE A 3 -12.64 -0.02 0.65
N LYS A 4 -13.15 -0.31 -0.55
CA LYS A 4 -14.01 -1.46 -0.79
C LYS A 4 -13.14 -2.66 -1.16
N VAL A 5 -12.91 -3.54 -0.19
CA VAL A 5 -12.07 -4.72 -0.37
C VAL A 5 -12.63 -5.63 -1.47
N LEU A 6 -11.78 -6.00 -2.43
CA LEU A 6 -12.10 -6.87 -3.54
C LEU A 6 -12.18 -8.33 -3.09
N THR A 7 -13.02 -9.13 -3.75
CA THR A 7 -13.06 -10.58 -3.49
C THR A 7 -11.82 -11.25 -4.08
N LYS A 8 -11.36 -12.33 -3.45
CA LYS A 8 -10.28 -13.18 -3.98
C LYS A 8 -10.51 -13.59 -5.43
N GLU A 9 -11.72 -14.05 -5.75
CA GLU A 9 -12.09 -14.43 -7.12
C GLU A 9 -11.92 -13.27 -8.12
N TYR A 10 -12.34 -12.06 -7.74
CA TYR A 10 -12.15 -10.90 -8.60
C TYR A 10 -10.67 -10.59 -8.81
N VAL A 11 -9.87 -10.61 -7.73
CA VAL A 11 -8.44 -10.33 -7.79
C VAL A 11 -7.74 -11.34 -8.69
N LEU A 12 -7.99 -12.64 -8.52
CA LEU A 12 -7.37 -13.69 -9.34
C LEU A 12 -7.79 -13.63 -10.81
N ASN A 13 -9.04 -13.24 -11.10
CA ASN A 13 -9.55 -13.17 -12.47
C ASN A 13 -9.13 -11.90 -13.23
N ASN A 14 -8.73 -10.83 -12.53
CA ASN A 14 -8.45 -9.52 -13.13
C ASN A 14 -7.05 -8.98 -12.85
N GLY A 15 -6.29 -9.64 -11.97
CA GLY A 15 -4.94 -9.27 -11.60
C GLY A 15 -3.88 -10.17 -12.19
N VAL A 16 -2.63 -9.73 -12.08
CA VAL A 16 -1.43 -10.49 -12.44
C VAL A 16 -0.74 -10.93 -11.15
N ASP A 17 -0.27 -12.18 -11.09
CA ASP A 17 0.55 -12.64 -9.98
C ASP A 17 1.86 -11.82 -9.97
N PHE A 18 2.24 -11.26 -8.84
CA PHE A 18 3.43 -10.42 -8.72
C PHE A 18 4.71 -11.18 -9.08
N GLU A 19 4.73 -12.51 -8.89
CA GLU A 19 5.83 -13.37 -9.31
C GLU A 19 6.04 -13.39 -10.84
N ASP A 20 5.03 -13.02 -11.63
CA ASP A 20 5.13 -12.87 -13.09
C ASP A 20 5.62 -11.46 -13.51
N LEU A 21 5.78 -10.53 -12.56
CA LEU A 21 6.23 -9.16 -12.78
C LEU A 21 7.71 -8.97 -12.43
N TRP A 22 8.32 -7.90 -12.94
CA TRP A 22 9.76 -7.69 -12.84
C TRP A 22 10.09 -6.32 -12.27
N ASN A 23 11.01 -6.25 -11.31
CA ASN A 23 11.51 -4.96 -10.84
C ASN A 23 12.39 -4.29 -11.91
N GLU A 24 12.16 -3.00 -12.14
CA GLU A 24 13.04 -2.17 -12.95
C GLU A 24 14.36 -1.91 -12.19
N TYR A 25 15.48 -1.92 -12.90
CA TYR A 25 16.77 -1.68 -12.30
C TYR A 25 16.86 -0.30 -11.66
N CYS A 26 17.27 -0.26 -10.38
CA CYS A 26 17.43 0.97 -9.59
C CYS A 26 16.16 1.83 -9.44
N SER A 27 14.97 1.21 -9.49
CA SER A 27 13.70 1.90 -9.23
C SER A 27 12.75 1.01 -8.43
N ASP A 28 11.74 1.63 -7.80
CA ASP A 28 10.62 0.94 -7.18
C ASP A 28 9.50 0.61 -8.20
N ARG A 29 9.80 0.75 -9.50
CA ARG A 29 8.87 0.47 -10.58
C ARG A 29 8.90 -1.01 -10.94
N ILE A 30 7.72 -1.53 -11.27
CA ILE A 30 7.58 -2.88 -11.82
C ILE A 30 7.23 -2.86 -13.31
N LEU A 31 7.65 -3.92 -14.00
CA LEU A 31 7.58 -4.15 -15.43
C LEU A 31 6.78 -5.42 -15.73
N ASP A 32 6.22 -5.48 -16.94
CA ASP A 32 5.48 -6.64 -17.45
C ASP A 32 6.37 -7.84 -17.85
N LYS A 33 7.68 -7.65 -17.96
CA LYS A 33 8.71 -8.67 -18.27
C LYS A 33 10.11 -8.12 -17.97
N PRO A 34 11.20 -8.92 -18.11
CA PRO A 34 12.55 -8.45 -17.84
C PRO A 34 12.94 -7.17 -18.61
N GLU A 35 13.65 -6.27 -17.96
CA GLU A 35 14.09 -5.00 -18.55
C GLU A 35 14.99 -5.21 -19.77
N ASN A 36 15.91 -6.17 -19.72
CA ASN A 36 16.79 -6.54 -20.83
C ASN A 36 16.05 -7.14 -22.04
N GLU A 37 14.78 -7.52 -21.87
CA GLU A 37 13.89 -7.98 -22.93
C GLU A 37 12.94 -6.87 -23.40
N GLY A 38 13.13 -5.63 -22.94
CA GLY A 38 12.30 -4.48 -23.27
C GLY A 38 10.97 -4.45 -22.50
N GLY A 39 11.01 -4.82 -21.22
CA GLY A 39 9.88 -4.68 -20.29
C GLY A 39 9.32 -3.26 -20.24
N LYS A 40 8.01 -3.16 -20.08
CA LYS A 40 7.27 -1.91 -19.99
C LYS A 40 6.68 -1.76 -18.59
N LEU A 41 6.56 -0.51 -18.16
CA LEU A 41 5.93 -0.17 -16.89
C LEU A 41 4.54 -0.77 -16.78
N PHE A 42 4.33 -1.57 -15.74
CA PHE A 42 3.05 -2.23 -15.51
C PHE A 42 1.97 -1.23 -15.08
N THR A 43 0.73 -1.46 -15.50
CA THR A 43 -0.45 -0.72 -15.03
C THR A 43 -1.62 -1.69 -14.99
N GLY A 44 -2.18 -1.91 -13.82
CA GLY A 44 -3.18 -2.95 -13.60
C GLY A 44 -3.26 -3.36 -12.14
N LEU A 45 -4.05 -4.40 -11.86
CA LEU A 45 -4.11 -5.04 -10.55
C LEU A 45 -3.02 -6.11 -10.46
N ALA A 46 -2.24 -6.13 -9.39
CA ALA A 46 -1.36 -7.26 -9.08
C ALA A 46 -1.68 -7.82 -7.69
N TYR A 47 -1.28 -9.07 -7.47
CA TYR A 47 -1.50 -9.77 -6.20
C TYR A 47 -0.37 -10.75 -5.92
N GLU A 48 -0.25 -11.18 -4.67
CA GLU A 48 0.60 -12.30 -4.27
C GLU A 48 -0.23 -13.28 -3.44
N LEU A 49 0.14 -14.56 -3.48
CA LEU A 49 -0.48 -15.61 -2.69
C LEU A 49 0.49 -16.16 -1.65
N TYR A 50 -0.06 -16.53 -0.50
CA TYR A 50 0.63 -17.41 0.42
C TYR A 50 0.75 -18.82 -0.17
N ASN A 51 1.64 -19.64 0.41
CA ASN A 51 1.80 -21.06 0.04
C ASN A 51 0.52 -21.90 0.17
N ASN A 52 -0.46 -21.45 0.96
CA ASN A 52 -1.77 -22.10 1.10
C ASN A 52 -2.78 -21.64 0.02
N ASN A 53 -2.34 -20.84 -0.96
CA ASN A 53 -3.14 -20.20 -2.00
C ASN A 53 -4.16 -19.17 -1.49
N GLU A 54 -4.07 -18.72 -0.25
CA GLU A 54 -4.81 -17.53 0.21
C GLU A 54 -4.12 -16.25 -0.25
N LEU A 55 -4.90 -15.18 -0.44
CA LEU A 55 -4.34 -13.88 -0.79
C LEU A 55 -3.35 -13.45 0.30
N ASN A 56 -2.16 -13.02 -0.12
CA ASN A 56 -1.20 -12.32 0.72
C ASN A 56 -1.50 -10.81 0.65
N TYR A 57 -1.51 -10.25 -0.55
CA TYR A 57 -1.95 -8.88 -0.78
C TYR A 57 -2.52 -8.71 -2.19
N TYR A 58 -3.15 -7.56 -2.42
CA TYR A 58 -3.31 -7.02 -3.77
C TYR A 58 -3.07 -5.51 -3.78
N CYS A 59 -2.64 -5.00 -4.93
CA CYS A 59 -2.45 -3.57 -5.16
C CYS A 59 -2.75 -3.18 -6.62
N PHE A 60 -3.31 -1.99 -6.82
CA PHE A 60 -3.34 -1.35 -8.13
C PHE A 60 -2.02 -0.66 -8.43
N TYR A 61 -1.52 -0.81 -9.65
CA TYR A 61 -0.33 -0.16 -10.16
C TYR A 61 -0.65 0.79 -11.30
N LYS A 62 0.11 1.87 -11.39
CA LYS A 62 0.10 2.85 -12.48
C LYS A 62 1.54 3.25 -12.80
N GLU A 63 1.93 3.10 -14.06
CA GLU A 63 3.29 3.44 -14.54
C GLU A 63 4.40 2.76 -13.71
N GLY A 64 4.16 1.51 -13.33
CA GLY A 64 5.07 0.69 -12.54
C GLY A 64 5.04 0.97 -11.04
N PHE A 65 4.34 2.00 -10.57
CA PHE A 65 4.23 2.29 -9.13
C PHE A 65 2.90 1.85 -8.56
N GLU A 66 2.88 1.48 -7.28
CA GLU A 66 1.64 1.32 -6.51
C GLU A 66 0.81 2.62 -6.56
N HIS A 67 -0.45 2.52 -6.98
CA HIS A 67 -1.34 3.64 -7.23
C HIS A 67 -2.81 3.18 -7.21
N GLY A 68 -3.44 3.29 -6.04
CA GLY A 68 -4.81 2.87 -5.79
C GLY A 68 -4.94 2.14 -4.46
N ASP A 69 -5.99 1.37 -4.31
CA ASP A 69 -6.21 0.54 -3.12
C ASP A 69 -5.10 -0.52 -2.99
N TYR A 70 -4.58 -0.66 -1.77
CA TYR A 70 -3.64 -1.69 -1.36
C TYR A 70 -4.21 -2.38 -0.12
N VAL A 71 -4.26 -3.71 -0.14
CA VAL A 71 -4.83 -4.51 0.94
C VAL A 71 -3.96 -5.73 1.20
N GLU A 72 -3.56 -5.93 2.46
CA GLU A 72 -2.89 -7.14 2.92
C GLU A 72 -3.84 -8.01 3.73
N PHE A 73 -3.54 -9.30 3.71
CA PHE A 73 -4.26 -10.32 4.46
C PHE A 73 -3.27 -11.17 5.25
N TYR A 74 -3.73 -11.68 6.38
CA TYR A 74 -3.09 -12.79 7.06
C TYR A 74 -3.38 -14.10 6.33
N GLU A 75 -2.54 -15.13 6.52
CA GLU A 75 -2.74 -16.48 5.95
C GLU A 75 -4.12 -17.12 6.23
N ASN A 76 -4.85 -16.65 7.26
CA ASN A 76 -6.20 -17.12 7.57
C ASN A 76 -7.31 -16.38 6.80
N GLY A 77 -6.95 -15.48 5.88
CA GLY A 77 -7.86 -14.66 5.08
C GLY A 77 -8.39 -13.41 5.77
N ASN A 78 -8.04 -13.16 7.04
CA ASN A 78 -8.41 -11.93 7.72
C ASN A 78 -7.57 -10.76 7.17
N ILE A 79 -8.19 -9.59 7.05
CA ILE A 79 -7.50 -8.37 6.65
C ILE A 79 -6.42 -8.01 7.67
N GLN A 80 -5.22 -7.73 7.18
CA GLN A 80 -4.09 -7.26 7.97
C GLN A 80 -3.99 -5.74 7.90
N SER A 81 -4.09 -5.15 6.71
CA SER A 81 -4.01 -3.71 6.49
C SER A 81 -4.84 -3.29 5.27
N VAL A 82 -5.34 -2.05 5.30
CA VAL A 82 -5.91 -1.37 4.13
C VAL A 82 -5.37 0.05 4.07
N GLN A 83 -4.96 0.46 2.88
CA GLN A 83 -4.46 1.79 2.62
C GLN A 83 -4.60 2.17 1.15
N TYR A 84 -4.39 3.45 0.85
CA TYR A 84 -4.35 3.95 -0.51
C TYR A 84 -2.93 4.40 -0.86
N MET A 85 -2.44 3.93 -2.00
CA MET A 85 -1.13 4.26 -2.54
C MET A 85 -1.25 5.29 -3.66
N LYS A 86 -0.31 6.21 -3.74
CA LYS A 86 -0.18 7.16 -4.84
C LYS A 86 1.29 7.23 -5.26
N TYR A 87 1.60 6.60 -6.39
CA TYR A 87 2.95 6.56 -6.96
C TYR A 87 4.01 6.05 -5.98
N GLY A 88 3.71 4.95 -5.29
CA GLY A 88 4.60 4.29 -4.32
C GLY A 88 4.61 4.92 -2.93
N SER A 89 3.79 5.94 -2.66
CA SER A 89 3.64 6.54 -1.34
C SER A 89 2.23 6.36 -0.80
N ILE A 90 2.10 5.95 0.46
CA ILE A 90 0.82 5.94 1.15
C ILE A 90 0.27 7.36 1.29
N VAL A 91 -1.04 7.50 1.07
CA VAL A 91 -1.77 8.75 1.25
C VAL A 91 -3.16 8.47 1.83
N GLY A 92 -3.59 9.32 2.75
CA GLY A 92 -4.87 9.17 3.42
C GLY A 92 -4.79 8.23 4.62
N LYS A 93 -5.93 7.60 4.92
CA LYS A 93 -6.11 6.73 6.08
C LYS A 93 -5.52 5.34 5.84
N GLU A 94 -4.79 4.85 6.84
CA GLU A 94 -4.39 3.46 7.01
C GLU A 94 -5.15 2.87 8.20
N GLU A 95 -5.63 1.64 8.04
CA GLU A 95 -6.11 0.83 9.16
C GLU A 95 -5.39 -0.51 9.15
N THR A 96 -4.99 -0.98 10.33
CA THR A 96 -4.40 -2.30 10.51
C THR A 96 -5.11 -3.07 11.61
N TRP A 97 -5.13 -4.39 11.48
CA TRP A 97 -5.77 -5.29 12.42
C TRP A 97 -4.80 -6.37 12.88
N PHE A 98 -5.04 -6.93 14.06
CA PHE A 98 -4.42 -8.17 14.49
C PHE A 98 -5.02 -9.35 13.73
N LYS A 99 -4.34 -10.51 13.74
CA LYS A 99 -4.86 -11.76 13.16
C LYS A 99 -6.22 -12.18 13.70
N SER A 100 -6.56 -11.75 14.92
CA SER A 100 -7.87 -11.93 15.56
C SER A 100 -9.01 -11.09 14.96
N GLY A 101 -8.69 -10.10 14.13
CA GLY A 101 -9.65 -9.12 13.58
C GLY A 101 -9.85 -7.88 14.46
N ILE A 102 -9.16 -7.78 15.59
CA ILE A 102 -9.21 -6.60 16.47
C ILE A 102 -8.36 -5.48 15.85
N ILE A 103 -8.84 -4.23 15.88
CA ILE A 103 -8.08 -3.08 15.37
C ILE A 103 -6.75 -2.95 16.12
N LYS A 104 -5.67 -2.80 15.36
CA LYS A 104 -4.31 -2.64 15.85
C LYS A 104 -3.86 -1.20 15.73
N SER A 105 -4.05 -0.56 14.59
CA SER A 105 -3.76 0.86 14.42
C SER A 105 -4.68 1.56 13.44
N VAL A 106 -4.80 2.87 13.62
CA VAL A 106 -5.37 3.80 12.64
C VAL A 106 -4.41 4.97 12.53
N ALA A 107 -4.03 5.31 11.30
CA ALA A 107 -3.14 6.42 11.02
C ALA A 107 -3.57 7.19 9.77
N GLU A 108 -3.14 8.44 9.66
CA GLU A 108 -3.34 9.27 8.48
C GLU A 108 -1.98 9.66 7.91
N TYR A 109 -1.81 9.60 6.60
CA TYR A 109 -0.55 9.86 5.91
C TYR A 109 -0.70 10.90 4.80
N GLU A 110 0.35 11.69 4.58
CA GLU A 110 0.51 12.55 3.41
C GLU A 110 1.91 12.36 2.83
N TYR A 111 2.00 12.02 1.54
CA TYR A 111 3.27 11.70 0.87
C TYR A 111 4.17 10.71 1.64
N GLY A 112 3.57 9.67 2.23
CA GLY A 112 4.28 8.67 3.04
C GLY A 112 4.63 9.11 4.46
N VAL A 113 4.29 10.34 4.86
CA VAL A 113 4.59 10.86 6.21
C VAL A 113 3.36 10.77 7.10
N CYS A 114 3.49 10.11 8.26
CA CYS A 114 2.41 9.95 9.23
C CYS A 114 2.06 11.29 9.90
N LEU A 115 0.81 11.72 9.74
CA LEU A 115 0.25 12.93 10.37
C LEU A 115 -0.19 12.64 11.81
N ASN A 116 -0.95 11.57 11.99
CA ASN A 116 -1.45 11.12 13.29
C ASN A 116 -1.53 9.59 13.31
N LEU A 117 -1.51 9.02 14.52
CA LEU A 117 -1.51 7.58 14.76
C LEU A 117 -2.20 7.28 16.09
N LYS A 118 -3.00 6.23 16.13
CA LYS A 118 -3.39 5.53 17.36
C LYS A 118 -3.09 4.05 17.20
N GLU A 119 -2.53 3.44 18.24
CA GLU A 119 -2.19 2.03 18.28
C GLU A 119 -2.73 1.39 19.56
N TRP A 120 -3.38 0.24 19.41
CA TRP A 120 -3.95 -0.54 20.49
C TRP A 120 -3.30 -1.92 20.56
N ASN A 121 -3.26 -2.50 21.75
CA ASN A 121 -2.93 -3.91 21.89
C ASN A 121 -4.16 -4.81 21.65
N GLU A 122 -3.97 -6.13 21.63
CA GLU A 122 -5.07 -7.09 21.41
C GLU A 122 -6.19 -7.05 22.46
N LYS A 123 -5.97 -6.41 23.61
CA LYS A 123 -7.01 -6.19 24.64
C LYS A 123 -7.80 -4.91 24.39
N GLY A 124 -7.55 -4.20 23.29
CA GLY A 124 -8.17 -2.92 22.96
C GLY A 124 -7.66 -1.75 23.80
N VAL A 125 -6.54 -1.89 24.50
CA VAL A 125 -5.95 -0.80 25.29
C VAL A 125 -5.03 0.02 24.39
N LEU A 126 -5.24 1.35 24.36
CA LEU A 126 -4.38 2.29 23.63
C LEU A 126 -2.97 2.27 24.24
N ILE A 127 -1.96 1.98 23.42
CA ILE A 127 -0.56 1.87 23.84
C ILE A 127 0.34 2.95 23.23
N LYS A 128 -0.10 3.61 22.16
CA LYS A 128 0.65 4.68 21.50
C LYS A 128 -0.29 5.64 20.79
N GLU A 129 0.04 6.92 20.84
CA GLU A 129 -0.71 7.98 20.17
C GLU A 129 0.25 9.06 19.65
N LYS A 130 0.01 9.50 18.42
CA LYS A 130 0.56 10.72 17.82
C LYS A 130 -0.64 11.54 17.35
N LEU A 131 -0.84 12.73 17.92
CA LEU A 131 -2.00 13.56 17.59
C LEU A 131 -1.76 14.43 16.34
N GLU A 132 -0.53 14.90 16.15
CA GLU A 132 -0.19 15.88 15.13
C GLU A 132 1.22 15.64 14.55
N PRO A 133 1.49 16.09 13.31
CA PRO A 133 2.81 16.03 12.71
C PRO A 133 3.78 16.98 13.44
N THR A 134 5.05 16.58 13.49
CA THR A 134 6.14 17.42 13.99
C THR A 134 6.59 18.42 12.91
N GLU A 135 7.39 19.42 13.30
CA GLU A 135 8.02 20.32 12.32
C GLU A 135 8.87 19.57 11.29
N HIS A 136 9.52 18.48 11.70
CA HIS A 136 10.28 17.62 10.80
C HIS A 136 9.38 16.93 9.78
N ASP A 137 8.24 16.37 10.23
CA ASP A 137 7.25 15.74 9.35
C ASP A 137 6.72 16.76 8.32
N LEU A 138 6.36 17.96 8.77
CA LEU A 138 5.89 19.04 7.89
C LEU A 138 6.94 19.46 6.86
N LYS A 139 8.22 19.49 7.24
CA LYS A 139 9.32 19.78 6.30
C LYS A 139 9.44 18.67 5.25
N MET A 140 9.31 17.40 5.65
CA MET A 140 9.32 16.27 4.72
C MET A 140 8.14 16.31 3.76
N ILE A 141 6.92 16.53 4.26
CA ILE A 141 5.70 16.65 3.45
C ILE A 141 5.84 17.73 2.38
N ASN A 142 6.31 18.92 2.75
CA ASN A 142 6.50 20.01 1.80
C ASN A 142 7.57 19.68 0.74
N SER A 143 8.69 19.08 1.15
CA SER A 143 9.73 18.65 0.21
C SER A 143 9.21 17.62 -0.78
N GLN A 144 8.42 16.65 -0.33
CA GLN A 144 7.83 15.64 -1.21
C GLN A 144 6.81 16.26 -2.15
N LYS A 145 5.92 17.12 -1.63
CA LYS A 145 4.93 17.83 -2.43
C LYS A 145 5.57 18.62 -3.58
N ASP A 146 6.65 19.35 -3.31
CA ASP A 146 7.39 20.08 -4.35
C ASP A 146 8.01 19.14 -5.38
N TRP A 147 8.56 18.00 -4.93
CA TRP A 147 9.10 16.97 -5.82
C TRP A 147 8.03 16.36 -6.73
N TYR A 148 6.92 15.89 -6.17
CA TYR A 148 5.78 15.34 -6.92
C TYR A 148 5.24 16.33 -7.95
N LYS A 149 5.13 17.61 -7.59
CA LYS A 149 4.75 18.67 -8.53
C LYS A 149 5.79 18.85 -9.65
N SER A 150 7.08 18.79 -9.33
CA SER A 150 8.16 18.97 -10.33
C SER A 150 8.18 17.89 -11.42
N ILE A 151 7.65 16.69 -11.11
CA ILE A 151 7.56 15.56 -12.04
C ILE A 151 6.14 15.31 -12.57
N GLY A 152 5.18 16.21 -12.29
CA GLY A 152 3.81 16.13 -12.79
C GLY A 152 2.96 15.01 -12.18
N ARG A 153 3.20 14.67 -10.91
CA ARG A 153 2.52 13.59 -10.17
C ARG A 153 1.78 14.07 -8.91
N GLU A 154 1.31 15.32 -8.93
CA GLU A 154 0.56 15.96 -7.84
C GLU A 154 -0.76 15.27 -7.48
#